data_AF-A0A2K3MBG2-F1
#
_entry.id   AF-A0A2K3MBG2-F1
#
_cell.length_a   1.000
_cell.length_b   1.000
_cell.length_c   1.000
_cell.angle_alpha   90.00
_cell.angle_beta   90.00
_cell.angle_gamma   90.00
#
_symmetry.space_group_name_H-M   'P 1'
#
loop_
_entity.id
_entity.type
_entity.pdbx_description
1 polymer ?
#
loop_
_entity_poly.entity_id
_entity_poly.type
_entity_poly.pdbx_seq_one_letter_code
_entity_poly.pdbx_strand_id
1 'polypeptide(L)'
;MVPSNKLKKDETGTTCDSTNYKQMVGCLMYLLASRPDLAFSVCLVARFMERPTEIHVVAVKRILRYLKGTISYGLWYKREKNDELTGWSDSDYAGDLDDRKSTSGYVFMIGSKVVSWSSKKQPIVTLSTTEAEFIAAANCACQAIWLSRVLAHISSRMEECITISYQGIQ
;
A
#
# COMPACT_ATOMS: atom_id res chain seq x y z
N MET A 1 -8.83 13.17 3.07
CA MET A 1 -8.82 12.24 1.92
C MET A 1 -10.27 11.91 1.64
N VAL A 2 -10.81 12.29 0.47
CA VAL A 2 -12.22 12.00 0.13
C VAL A 2 -12.32 10.54 -0.33
N PRO A 3 -13.36 9.77 0.08
CA PRO A 3 -13.51 8.37 -0.29
C PRO A 3 -13.75 8.21 -1.80
N SER A 4 -13.13 7.18 -2.37
CA SER A 4 -13.62 6.43 -3.54
C SER A 4 -13.76 7.18 -4.87
N ASN A 5 -12.66 7.67 -5.44
CA ASN A 5 -12.53 7.61 -6.90
C ASN A 5 -12.15 6.17 -7.27
N LYS A 6 -13.13 5.27 -7.34
CA LYS A 6 -12.89 3.90 -7.79
C LYS A 6 -12.48 3.96 -9.26
N LEU A 7 -11.20 3.71 -9.52
CA LEU A 7 -10.65 3.62 -10.89
C LEU A 7 -11.09 2.29 -11.51
N LYS A 8 -11.37 2.29 -12.82
CA LYS A 8 -11.81 1.11 -13.58
C LYS A 8 -11.18 1.12 -14.97
N LYS A 9 -11.14 -0.03 -15.62
CA LYS A 9 -10.78 -0.12 -17.04
C LYS A 9 -11.80 0.65 -17.88
N ASP A 10 -11.27 1.45 -18.79
CA ASP A 10 -12.06 2.25 -19.71
C ASP A 10 -11.84 1.73 -21.14
N GLU A 11 -12.63 0.74 -21.55
CA GLU A 11 -12.53 0.06 -22.86
C GLU A 11 -12.81 1.00 -24.03
N THR A 12 -13.71 1.95 -23.83
CA THR A 12 -14.14 2.92 -24.87
C THR A 12 -13.35 4.22 -24.85
N GLY A 13 -12.56 4.47 -23.81
CA GLY A 13 -11.83 5.72 -23.64
C GLY A 13 -10.67 5.88 -24.59
N THR A 14 -10.36 7.14 -24.90
CA THR A 14 -9.16 7.52 -25.66
C THR A 14 -7.91 7.03 -24.93
N THR A 15 -7.16 6.16 -25.60
CA THR A 15 -5.89 5.67 -25.08
C THR A 15 -4.86 6.79 -25.05
N CYS A 16 -3.99 6.76 -24.06
CA CYS A 16 -2.87 7.71 -23.94
C CYS A 16 -1.55 7.03 -24.30
N ASP A 17 -0.49 7.83 -24.43
CA ASP A 17 0.87 7.30 -24.58
C ASP A 17 1.24 6.43 -23.38
N SER A 18 1.30 5.12 -23.61
CA SER A 18 1.64 4.13 -22.60
C SER A 18 3.06 4.30 -22.06
N THR A 19 3.99 4.82 -22.86
CA THR A 19 5.39 5.01 -22.45
C THR A 19 5.47 6.11 -21.41
N ASN A 20 4.89 7.27 -21.70
CA ASN A 20 4.82 8.38 -20.75
C ASN A 20 4.07 7.99 -19.46
N TYR A 21 2.95 7.28 -19.58
CA TYR A 21 2.22 6.79 -18.41
C TYR A 21 3.07 5.88 -17.51
N LYS A 22 3.75 4.89 -18.10
CA LYS A 22 4.65 3.98 -17.38
C LYS A 22 5.80 4.73 -16.72
N GLN A 23 6.37 5.74 -17.39
CA GLN A 23 7.41 6.58 -16.80
C GLN A 23 6.90 7.33 -15.57
N MET A 24 5.74 8.00 -15.66
CA MET A 24 5.15 8.71 -14.51
C MET A 24 4.88 7.75 -13.34
N VAL A 25 4.27 6.59 -13.61
CA VAL A 25 3.99 5.59 -12.56
C VAL A 25 5.28 5.03 -11.97
N GLY A 26 6.31 4.76 -12.79
CA GLY A 26 7.61 4.30 -12.32
C GLY A 26 8.30 5.30 -11.39
N CYS A 27 8.26 6.60 -11.72
CA CYS A 27 8.76 7.65 -10.82
C CYS A 27 7.97 7.69 -9.50
N LEU A 28 6.65 7.51 -9.53
CA LEU A 28 5.83 7.43 -8.32
C LEU A 28 6.14 6.19 -7.48
N MET A 29 6.40 5.04 -8.11
CA MET A 29 6.80 3.82 -7.42
C MET A 29 8.10 4.00 -6.66
N TYR A 30 9.06 4.76 -7.20
CA TYR A 30 10.30 5.08 -6.49
C TYR A 30 10.05 5.85 -5.18
N LEU A 31 9.08 6.78 -5.17
CA LEU A 31 8.73 7.54 -3.97
C LEU A 31 8.11 6.66 -2.87
N LEU A 32 7.56 5.49 -3.21
CA LEU A 32 6.99 4.58 -2.22
C LEU A 32 7.99 4.10 -1.18
N ALA A 33 9.30 4.22 -1.41
CA ALA A 33 10.34 3.93 -0.42
C ALA A 33 10.39 4.92 0.76
N SER A 34 9.84 6.13 0.60
CA SER A 34 9.85 7.19 1.63
C SER A 34 8.47 7.79 1.92
N ARG A 35 7.45 7.41 1.14
CA ARG A 35 6.09 7.96 1.18
C ARG A 35 5.05 6.83 1.28
N PRO A 36 4.87 6.22 2.47
CA PRO A 36 3.89 5.15 2.67
C PRO A 36 2.45 5.60 2.39
N ASP A 37 2.15 6.89 2.58
CA ASP A 37 0.84 7.49 2.32
C ASP A 37 0.40 7.40 0.85
N LEU A 38 1.34 7.19 -0.07
CA LEU A 38 1.07 7.05 -1.50
C LEU A 38 0.81 5.60 -1.94
N ALA A 39 1.12 4.61 -1.09
CA ALA A 39 1.18 3.19 -1.47
C ALA A 39 -0.10 2.73 -2.17
N PHE A 40 -1.26 2.99 -1.59
CA PHE A 40 -2.54 2.60 -2.18
C PHE A 40 -2.77 3.26 -3.55
N SER A 41 -2.62 4.58 -3.64
CA SER A 41 -2.94 5.33 -4.86
C SER A 41 -2.01 4.97 -6.02
N VAL A 42 -0.71 4.80 -5.74
CA VAL A 42 0.29 4.41 -6.74
C VAL A 42 0.08 2.96 -7.19
N CYS A 43 -0.16 2.04 -6.26
CA CYS A 43 -0.45 0.64 -6.61
C CYS A 43 -1.76 0.49 -7.38
N LEU A 44 -2.74 1.38 -7.19
CA LEU A 44 -3.99 1.39 -7.96
C LEU A 44 -3.75 1.84 -9.40
N VAL A 45 -3.09 2.99 -9.63
CA VAL A 45 -2.83 3.47 -11.01
C VAL A 45 -1.87 2.55 -11.77
N ALA A 46 -0.99 1.84 -11.08
CA ALA A 46 -0.10 0.85 -11.66
C ALA A 46 -0.83 -0.31 -12.36
N ARG A 47 -2.08 -0.62 -11.97
CA ARG A 47 -2.88 -1.69 -12.57
C ARG A 47 -3.21 -1.43 -14.04
N PHE A 48 -3.13 -0.18 -14.48
CA PHE A 48 -3.54 0.27 -15.82
C PHE A 48 -2.36 0.57 -16.76
N MET A 49 -1.14 0.14 -16.40
CA MET A 49 0.06 0.38 -17.22
C MET A 49 0.03 -0.30 -18.59
N GLU A 50 -0.76 -1.36 -18.77
CA GLU A 50 -0.89 -2.06 -20.04
C GLU A 50 -1.64 -1.21 -21.07
N ARG A 51 -2.79 -0.64 -20.70
CA ARG A 51 -3.62 0.22 -21.55
C ARG A 51 -4.16 1.43 -20.77
N PRO A 52 -3.36 2.49 -20.58
CA PRO A 52 -3.82 3.69 -19.91
C PRO A 52 -4.74 4.53 -20.83
N THR A 53 -5.71 5.20 -20.23
CA THR A 53 -6.63 6.14 -20.87
C THR A 53 -6.55 7.49 -20.17
N GLU A 54 -7.24 8.49 -20.69
CA GLU A 54 -7.23 9.84 -20.13
C GLU A 54 -7.64 9.88 -18.65
N ILE A 55 -8.62 9.06 -18.24
CA ILE A 55 -9.05 8.97 -16.84
C ILE A 55 -7.91 8.51 -15.91
N HIS A 56 -7.05 7.60 -16.38
CA HIS A 56 -5.90 7.10 -15.63
C HIS A 56 -4.82 8.18 -15.52
N VAL A 57 -4.58 8.92 -16.61
CA VAL A 57 -3.65 10.06 -16.60
C VAL A 57 -4.12 11.15 -15.65
N VAL A 58 -5.43 11.44 -15.61
CA VAL A 58 -6.01 12.39 -14.64
C VAL A 58 -5.77 11.93 -13.21
N ALA A 59 -5.92 10.63 -12.92
CA ALA A 59 -5.62 10.08 -11.59
C ALA A 59 -4.15 10.26 -11.21
N VAL A 60 -3.21 9.96 -12.11
CA VAL A 60 -1.77 10.19 -11.90
C VAL A 60 -1.48 11.68 -11.65
N LYS A 61 -2.08 12.59 -12.44
CA LYS A 61 -1.95 14.04 -12.24
C LYS A 61 -2.49 14.50 -10.87
N ARG A 62 -3.52 13.86 -10.32
CA ARG A 62 -4.01 14.13 -8.96
C ARG A 62 -2.99 13.72 -7.90
N ILE A 63 -2.33 12.56 -8.06
CA ILE A 63 -1.24 12.13 -7.17
C ILE A 63 -0.08 13.13 -7.22
N LEU A 64 0.33 13.55 -8.43
CA LEU A 64 1.39 14.56 -8.60
C LEU A 64 1.03 15.91 -7.98
N ARG A 65 -0.25 16.32 -8.06
CA ARG A 65 -0.74 17.55 -7.40
C ARG A 65 -0.65 17.46 -5.88
N TYR A 66 -1.04 16.31 -5.31
CA TYR A 66 -0.91 16.06 -3.87
C TYR A 66 0.56 16.07 -3.44
N LEU A 67 1.45 15.43 -4.21
CA LEU A 67 2.90 15.48 -3.99
C LEU A 67 3.44 16.91 -3.99
N LYS A 68 3.03 17.74 -4.97
CA LYS A 68 3.42 19.16 -5.02
C LYS A 68 3.00 19.94 -3.77
N GLY A 69 1.85 19.62 -3.19
CA GLY A 69 1.38 20.22 -1.94
C GLY A 69 2.03 19.65 -0.68
N THR A 70 2.67 18.48 -0.76
CA THR A 70 3.24 17.74 0.37
C THR A 70 4.71 17.41 0.16
N ILE A 71 5.47 18.31 -0.49
CA ILE A 71 6.90 18.11 -0.79
C ILE A 71 7.73 17.92 0.49
N SER A 72 7.32 18.58 1.59
CA SER A 72 7.98 18.47 2.89
C SER A 72 7.66 17.19 3.66
N TYR A 73 6.73 16.36 3.18
CA TYR A 73 6.35 15.14 3.87
C TYR A 73 7.34 14.03 3.52
N GLY A 74 7.73 13.26 4.54
CA GLY A 74 8.61 12.11 4.40
C GLY A 74 8.78 11.41 5.74
N LEU A 75 9.54 10.33 5.74
CA LEU A 75 9.87 9.58 6.96
C LEU A 75 11.01 10.25 7.70
N TRP A 76 10.82 10.49 9.00
CA TRP A 76 11.84 11.04 9.89
C TRP A 76 12.15 10.05 11.01
N TYR A 77 13.38 9.53 11.03
CA TYR A 77 13.81 8.54 12.01
C TYR A 77 14.67 9.16 13.11
N LYS A 78 14.04 9.59 14.22
CA LYS A 78 14.74 10.08 15.42
C LYS A 78 14.98 8.95 16.42
N ARG A 79 16.18 8.74 16.96
CA ARG A 79 16.40 7.70 17.98
C ARG A 79 15.40 7.83 19.14
N GLU A 80 14.73 6.72 19.47
CA GLU A 80 13.78 6.57 20.57
C GLU A 80 14.20 5.40 21.45
N LYS A 81 13.66 5.31 22.66
CA LYS A 81 13.94 4.20 23.59
C LYS A 81 13.01 3.00 23.37
N ASN A 82 11.90 3.20 22.66
CA ASN A 82 10.94 2.14 22.37
C ASN A 82 11.33 1.48 21.04
N ASP A 83 11.68 0.19 21.11
CA ASP A 83 12.04 -0.64 19.96
C ASP A 83 10.96 -1.70 19.67
N GLU A 84 9.75 -1.57 20.23
CA GLU A 84 8.66 -2.53 20.01
C GLU A 84 8.22 -2.55 18.54
N LEU A 85 8.21 -3.75 17.95
CA LEU A 85 7.69 -3.99 16.61
C LEU A 85 6.18 -4.21 16.67
N THR A 86 5.44 -3.30 16.04
CA THR A 86 3.98 -3.34 15.96
C THR A 86 3.53 -3.38 14.51
N GLY A 87 2.54 -4.20 14.19
CA GLY A 87 1.98 -4.35 12.85
C GLY A 87 0.50 -4.02 12.82
N TRP A 88 0.05 -3.43 11.72
CA TRP A 88 -1.35 -3.24 11.38
C TRP A 88 -1.65 -3.91 10.06
N SER A 89 -2.78 -4.60 9.99
CA SER A 89 -3.31 -5.17 8.76
C SER A 89 -4.67 -4.59 8.45
N ASP A 90 -4.94 -4.36 7.17
CA ASP A 90 -6.21 -3.87 6.65
C ASP A 90 -6.55 -4.55 5.32
N SER A 91 -7.84 -4.62 4.99
CA SER A 91 -8.30 -5.14 3.70
C SER A 91 -9.52 -4.38 3.16
N ASP A 92 -9.48 -4.06 1.87
CA ASP A 92 -10.60 -3.47 1.14
C ASP A 92 -11.30 -4.55 0.31
N TYR A 93 -12.42 -5.07 0.82
CA TYR A 93 -13.19 -6.15 0.20
C TYR A 93 -13.84 -5.72 -1.12
N ALA A 94 -13.59 -6.47 -2.20
CA ALA A 94 -14.16 -6.23 -3.52
C ALA A 94 -14.00 -4.77 -4.01
N GLY A 95 -12.92 -4.12 -3.57
CA GLY A 95 -12.62 -2.71 -3.85
C GLY A 95 -12.29 -2.44 -5.32
N ASP A 96 -11.73 -3.44 -6.02
CA ASP A 96 -11.48 -3.35 -7.46
C ASP A 96 -12.77 -3.52 -8.27
N LEU A 97 -13.09 -2.53 -9.10
CA LEU A 97 -14.30 -2.55 -9.91
C LEU A 97 -14.24 -3.51 -11.10
N ASP A 98 -13.04 -3.86 -11.56
CA ASP A 98 -12.85 -4.63 -12.79
C ASP A 98 -12.98 -6.14 -12.55
N ASP A 99 -12.37 -6.65 -11.48
CA ASP A 99 -12.36 -8.09 -11.18
C ASP A 99 -12.85 -8.43 -9.76
N ARG A 100 -13.34 -7.44 -9.01
CA ARG A 100 -13.86 -7.61 -7.63
C ARG A 100 -12.85 -8.23 -6.66
N LYS A 101 -11.56 -8.19 -6.98
CA LYS A 101 -10.53 -8.61 -6.04
C LYS A 101 -10.33 -7.56 -4.96
N SER A 102 -10.08 -8.04 -3.75
CA SER A 102 -9.83 -7.20 -2.60
C SER A 102 -8.39 -6.65 -2.63
N THR A 103 -8.12 -5.59 -1.87
CA THR A 103 -6.76 -5.07 -1.69
C THR A 103 -6.34 -5.28 -0.24
N SER A 104 -5.20 -5.93 -0.01
CA SER A 104 -4.61 -6.08 1.32
C SER A 104 -3.56 -5.01 1.56
N GLY A 105 -3.59 -4.41 2.73
CA GLY A 105 -2.58 -3.48 3.20
C GLY A 105 -1.98 -3.95 4.52
N TYR A 106 -0.73 -3.55 4.75
CA TYR A 106 -0.15 -3.59 6.09
C TYR A 106 0.77 -2.41 6.31
N VAL A 107 0.99 -2.07 7.58
CA VAL A 107 2.03 -1.14 8.03
C VAL A 107 2.68 -1.73 9.28
N PHE A 108 4.00 -1.74 9.31
CA PHE A 108 4.80 -2.11 10.48
C PHE A 108 5.55 -0.90 10.99
N MET A 109 5.59 -0.75 12.30
CA MET A 109 6.30 0.31 12.98
C MET A 109 7.25 -0.26 14.03
N ILE A 110 8.36 0.44 14.26
CA ILE A 110 9.23 0.26 15.43
C ILE A 110 9.09 1.52 16.27
N GLY A 111 8.53 1.38 17.48
CA GLY A 111 8.11 2.52 18.28
C GLY A 111 7.09 3.37 17.52
N SER A 112 7.37 4.66 17.34
CA SER A 112 6.48 5.60 16.63
C SER A 112 6.67 5.65 15.10
N LYS A 113 7.53 4.79 14.53
CA LYS A 113 8.06 4.99 13.17
C LYS A 113 7.74 3.84 12.26
N VAL A 114 7.20 4.18 11.09
CA VAL A 114 6.93 3.22 10.02
C VAL A 114 8.23 2.69 9.42
N VAL A 115 8.38 1.36 9.33
CA VAL A 115 9.57 0.69 8.78
C VAL A 115 9.28 -0.21 7.59
N SER A 116 8.05 -0.70 7.45
CA SER A 116 7.64 -1.56 6.34
C SER A 116 6.16 -1.39 6.07
N TRP A 117 5.77 -1.30 4.80
CA TRP A 117 4.38 -1.09 4.41
C TRP A 117 4.11 -1.73 3.05
N SER A 118 2.85 -2.04 2.81
CA SER A 118 2.41 -2.57 1.52
C SER A 118 0.93 -2.25 1.29
N SER A 119 0.58 -2.13 0.01
CA SER A 119 -0.79 -2.13 -0.46
C SER A 119 -0.85 -2.92 -1.76
N LYS A 120 -1.45 -4.11 -1.73
CA LYS A 120 -1.39 -5.08 -2.82
C LYS A 120 -2.76 -5.66 -3.12
N LYS A 121 -3.09 -5.73 -4.41
CA LYS A 121 -4.27 -6.45 -4.89
C LYS A 121 -4.13 -7.94 -4.57
N GLN A 122 -5.15 -8.55 -3.96
CA GLN A 122 -5.15 -9.98 -3.69
C GLN A 122 -5.15 -10.78 -5.01
N PRO A 123 -4.49 -11.96 -5.04
CA PRO A 123 -4.44 -12.78 -6.25
C PRO A 123 -5.78 -13.44 -6.58
N ILE A 124 -6.61 -13.70 -5.56
CA ILE A 124 -7.91 -14.37 -5.66
C ILE A 124 -9.06 -13.41 -5.37
N VAL A 125 -10.26 -13.78 -5.84
CA VAL A 125 -11.51 -13.10 -5.47
C VAL A 125 -12.03 -13.75 -4.19
N THR A 126 -12.20 -12.95 -3.16
CA THR A 126 -12.73 -13.40 -1.86
C THR A 126 -14.25 -13.35 -1.86
N LEU A 127 -14.88 -14.27 -1.14
CA LEU A 127 -16.33 -14.43 -1.06
C LEU A 127 -16.96 -13.64 0.09
N SER A 128 -16.16 -13.20 1.05
CA SER A 128 -16.63 -12.37 2.17
C SER A 128 -15.56 -11.35 2.58
N THR A 129 -15.98 -10.36 3.38
CA THR A 129 -15.05 -9.46 4.05
C THR A 129 -14.09 -10.28 4.90
N THR A 130 -14.58 -11.16 5.76
CA THR A 130 -13.77 -12.03 6.62
C THR A 130 -12.69 -12.81 5.89
N GLU A 131 -12.96 -13.32 4.68
CA GLU A 131 -11.95 -14.00 3.88
C GLU A 131 -10.87 -13.03 3.38
N ALA A 132 -11.23 -11.83 2.94
CA ALA A 132 -10.28 -10.79 2.58
C ALA A 132 -9.40 -10.36 3.77
N GLU A 133 -10.01 -10.22 4.95
CA GLU A 133 -9.32 -9.91 6.19
C GLU A 133 -8.34 -11.02 6.56
N PHE A 134 -8.76 -12.28 6.45
CA PHE A 134 -7.91 -13.44 6.73
C PHE A 134 -6.68 -13.48 5.83
N ILE A 135 -6.84 -13.24 4.52
CA ILE A 135 -5.72 -13.18 3.57
C ILE A 135 -4.79 -12.01 3.91
N ALA A 136 -5.33 -10.85 4.26
CA ALA A 136 -4.53 -9.70 4.67
C ALA A 136 -3.71 -10.01 5.93
N ALA A 137 -4.36 -10.57 6.95
CA ALA A 137 -3.75 -10.96 8.21
C ALA A 137 -2.67 -12.04 8.01
N ALA A 138 -2.91 -13.03 7.16
CA ALA A 138 -1.91 -14.05 6.83
C ALA A 138 -0.66 -13.45 6.17
N ASN A 139 -0.85 -12.54 5.20
CA ASN A 139 0.26 -11.83 4.57
C ASN A 139 1.02 -10.94 5.58
N CYS A 140 0.29 -10.26 6.46
CA CYS A 140 0.85 -9.46 7.54
C CYS A 140 1.69 -10.33 8.48
N ALA A 141 1.18 -11.48 8.93
CA ALA A 141 1.89 -12.41 9.82
C ALA A 141 3.19 -12.94 9.19
N CYS A 142 3.17 -13.30 7.90
CA CYS A 142 4.39 -13.69 7.18
C CYS A 142 5.43 -12.57 7.18
N GLN A 143 5.01 -11.33 6.93
CA GLN A 143 5.90 -10.17 6.96
C GLN A 143 6.44 -9.90 8.38
N ALA A 144 5.60 -10.06 9.40
CA ALA A 144 5.99 -9.89 10.81
C ALA A 144 7.10 -10.88 11.18
N ILE A 145 6.92 -12.17 10.87
CA ILE A 145 7.92 -13.21 11.10
C ILE A 145 9.23 -12.88 10.38
N TRP A 146 9.15 -12.44 9.12
CA TRP A 146 10.34 -12.05 8.36
C TRP A 146 11.06 -10.86 9.00
N LEU A 147 10.34 -9.80 9.37
CA LEU A 147 10.91 -8.62 10.05
C LEU A 147 11.56 -8.98 11.38
N SER A 148 10.91 -9.80 12.20
CA SER A 148 11.48 -10.26 13.47
C SER A 148 12.78 -11.03 13.29
N ARG A 149 12.86 -11.92 12.29
CA ARG A 149 14.10 -12.65 11.97
C ARG A 149 15.22 -11.71 11.52
N VAL A 150 14.89 -10.73 10.67
CA VAL A 150 15.86 -9.72 10.20
C VAL A 150 16.35 -8.87 11.38
N LEU A 151 15.43 -8.41 12.24
CA LEU A 151 15.77 -7.60 13.40
C LEU A 151 16.59 -8.37 14.42
N ALA A 152 16.28 -9.65 14.68
CA ALA A 152 17.08 -10.51 15.56
C ALA A 152 18.51 -10.72 15.03
N HIS A 153 18.69 -10.75 13.70
CA HIS A 153 20.01 -10.87 13.09
C HIS A 153 20.84 -9.57 13.18
N ILE A 154 20.19 -8.41 13.00
CA ILE A 154 20.86 -7.10 13.00
C ILE A 154 21.06 -6.56 14.42
N SER A 155 20.12 -6.85 15.32
CA SER A 155 20.05 -6.37 16.69
C SER A 155 19.83 -7.58 17.59
N SER A 156 20.80 -7.90 18.44
CA SER A 156 20.81 -9.07 19.33
C SER A 156 19.79 -9.00 20.48
N ARG A 157 18.64 -8.33 20.29
CA ARG A 157 17.75 -7.86 21.36
C ARG A 157 16.25 -8.09 21.16
N MET A 158 15.81 -8.75 20.08
CA MET A 158 14.38 -9.01 19.90
C MET A 158 14.03 -10.48 20.12
N GLU A 159 13.60 -10.80 21.34
CA GLU A 159 12.98 -12.08 21.71
C GLU A 159 11.47 -11.95 22.01
N GLU A 160 10.87 -10.78 21.78
CA GLU A 160 9.48 -10.51 22.17
C GLU A 160 8.45 -10.75 21.06
N CYS A 161 7.23 -11.06 21.51
CA CYS A 161 6.03 -11.29 20.71
C CYS A 161 5.72 -10.07 19.83
N ILE A 162 5.34 -10.31 18.57
CA ILE A 162 4.96 -9.24 17.64
C ILE A 162 3.47 -8.97 17.76
N THR A 163 3.11 -7.76 18.17
CA THR A 163 1.70 -7.35 18.24
C THR A 163 1.20 -6.98 16.84
N ILE A 164 0.30 -7.79 16.28
CA ILE A 164 -0.42 -7.46 15.04
C ILE A 164 -1.82 -7.02 15.42
N SER A 165 -2.10 -5.74 15.22
CA SER A 165 -3.43 -5.16 15.38
C SER A 165 -4.20 -5.24 14.07
N TYR A 166 -5.48 -5.60 14.16
CA TYR A 166 -6.38 -5.63 13.03
C TYR A 166 -7.40 -4.50 13.17
N GLN A 167 -7.50 -3.63 12.16
CA GLN A 167 -8.58 -2.64 12.10
C GLN A 167 -9.78 -3.24 11.36
N GLY A 168 -10.55 -4.07 12.08
CA GLY A 168 -11.87 -4.46 11.64
C GLY A 168 -12.83 -3.29 11.76
N ILE A 169 -13.63 -3.07 10.72
CA ILE A 169 -14.71 -2.09 10.67
C ILE A 169 -15.61 -2.28 11.92
N GLN A 170 -15.78 -1.22 12.73
CA GLN A 170 -16.91 -1.07 13.66
C GLN A 170 -18.19 -0.80 12.88
#